data_AF-A0A9N7G4J6-F1
#
_entry.id   AF-A0A9N7G4J6-F1
#
_cell.length_a   1.000
_cell.length_b   1.000
_cell.length_c   1.000
_cell.angle_alpha   90.00
_cell.angle_beta   90.00
_cell.angle_gamma   90.00
#
_symmetry.space_group_name_H-M   'P 1'
#
loop_
_entity.id
_entity.type
_entity.pdbx_description
1 polymer ?
#
loop_
_entity_poly.entity_id
_entity_poly.type
_entity_poly.pdbx_seq_one_letter_code
_entity_poly.pdbx_strand_id
1 'polypeptide(L)'
;MADTTQLLKDYQDKRSKLEKFMKNPQYDAGLLSNSVEFRDKNIQFFASGGTRTSKFDKLENHPFSGYPYKRGVKRVIQEEKADQIHYEPHVEAGGEDDLYGICIDIDEFSKTATIVPITNNFEGYLVAKDSTVKVKDKLVFNKDGALEKVTGAPPNKATINAIALSDAKQISNDVYLIKVAVFGNKAVSKN
;
A
#
# COMPACT_ATOMS: atom_id res chain seq x y z
N MET A 1 4.41 -50.78 19.57
CA MET A 1 5.11 -49.99 18.54
C MET A 1 4.07 -49.62 17.52
N ALA A 2 3.90 -48.33 17.20
CA ALA A 2 2.96 -47.93 16.16
C ALA A 2 3.40 -48.51 14.82
N ASP A 3 2.45 -49.05 14.06
CA ASP A 3 2.70 -49.71 12.78
C ASP A 3 3.20 -48.64 11.79
N THR A 4 4.50 -48.67 11.47
CA THR A 4 5.20 -47.59 10.75
C THR A 4 4.61 -47.35 9.36
N THR A 5 4.00 -48.37 8.77
CA THR A 5 3.27 -48.29 7.50
C THR A 5 1.97 -47.50 7.59
N GLN A 6 1.25 -47.59 8.72
CA GLN A 6 0.03 -46.81 8.95
C GLN A 6 0.36 -45.32 9.14
N LEU A 7 1.41 -45.01 9.91
CA LEU A 7 1.89 -43.64 10.09
C LEU A 7 2.30 -42.99 8.76
N LEU A 8 2.93 -43.76 7.87
CA LEU A 8 3.37 -43.27 6.56
C LEU A 8 2.18 -42.94 5.64
N LYS A 9 1.14 -43.78 5.65
CA LYS A 9 -0.11 -43.51 4.91
C LYS A 9 -0.84 -42.29 5.47
N ASP A 10 -1.01 -42.21 6.78
CA ASP A 10 -1.66 -41.07 7.44
C ASP A 10 -0.96 -39.74 7.14
N TYR A 11 0.37 -39.76 7.11
CA TYR A 11 1.16 -38.60 6.74
C TYR A 11 0.95 -38.19 5.28
N GLN A 12 0.98 -39.14 4.33
CA GLN A 12 0.72 -38.87 2.91
C GLN A 12 -0.68 -38.33 2.65
N ASP A 13 -1.70 -38.85 3.34
CA ASP A 13 -3.09 -38.38 3.22
C ASP A 13 -3.27 -36.96 3.77
N LYS A 14 -2.66 -36.65 4.92
CA LYS A 14 -2.68 -35.29 5.49
C LYS A 14 -1.93 -34.30 4.61
N ARG A 15 -0.79 -34.72 4.06
CA ARG A 15 0.01 -33.95 3.10
C ARG A 15 -0.81 -33.56 1.87
N SER A 16 -1.45 -34.52 1.21
CA SER A 16 -2.24 -34.27 0.00
C SER A 16 -3.49 -33.40 0.27
N LYS A 17 -4.11 -33.51 1.45
CA LYS A 17 -5.19 -32.61 1.87
C LYS A 17 -4.70 -31.17 2.02
N LEU A 18 -3.55 -30.95 2.66
CA LEU A 18 -2.96 -29.62 2.82
C LEU A 18 -2.58 -28.99 1.47
N GLU A 19 -2.04 -29.77 0.53
CA GLU A 19 -1.71 -29.31 -0.82
C GLU A 19 -2.91 -28.73 -1.56
N LYS A 20 -4.10 -29.35 -1.43
CA LYS A 20 -5.33 -28.86 -2.05
C LYS A 20 -5.80 -27.50 -1.50
N PHE A 21 -5.42 -27.16 -0.27
CA PHE A 21 -5.75 -25.86 0.33
C PHE A 21 -4.76 -24.76 -0.03
N MET A 22 -3.59 -25.11 -0.58
CA MET A 22 -2.59 -24.13 -1.01
C MET A 22 -2.96 -23.57 -2.39
N LYS A 23 -3.07 -22.24 -2.49
CA LYS A 23 -3.44 -21.57 -3.75
C LYS A 23 -2.35 -21.62 -4.82
N ASN A 24 -1.09 -21.80 -4.43
CA ASN A 24 0.06 -21.82 -5.33
C ASN A 24 1.21 -22.65 -4.73
N PRO A 25 1.15 -23.99 -4.79
CA PRO A 25 2.18 -24.84 -4.21
C PRO A 25 3.49 -24.68 -5.01
N GLN A 26 4.54 -24.15 -4.40
CA GLN A 26 5.88 -24.16 -4.97
C GLN A 26 6.60 -25.44 -4.53
N TYR A 27 6.93 -26.27 -5.52
CA TYR A 27 7.83 -27.42 -5.35
C TYR A 27 9.18 -27.07 -5.93
N ASP A 28 9.84 -26.03 -5.40
CA ASP A 28 11.21 -25.76 -5.82
C ASP A 28 12.16 -26.67 -5.03
N ALA A 29 12.56 -27.78 -5.65
CA ALA A 29 13.54 -28.70 -5.07
C ALA A 29 14.89 -28.02 -4.80
N GLY A 30 15.20 -26.90 -5.46
CA GLY A 30 16.41 -26.11 -5.26
C GLY A 30 16.41 -25.29 -3.97
N LEU A 31 15.23 -24.81 -3.53
CA LEU A 31 15.07 -24.05 -2.28
C LEU A 31 15.00 -24.95 -1.03
N LEU A 32 14.76 -26.25 -1.24
CA LEU A 32 14.81 -27.31 -0.22
C LEU A 32 16.14 -28.08 -0.25
N SER A 33 17.12 -27.58 -1.01
CA SER A 33 18.47 -28.12 -1.08
C SER A 33 19.17 -28.10 0.28
N ASN A 34 19.98 -29.12 0.55
CA ASN A 34 20.82 -29.23 1.74
C ASN A 34 22.01 -28.25 1.65
N SER A 35 21.75 -26.94 1.65
CA SER A 35 22.80 -25.96 1.89
C SER A 35 23.15 -25.92 3.38
N VAL A 36 24.35 -25.45 3.70
CA VAL A 36 24.91 -25.42 5.06
C VAL A 36 24.33 -24.26 5.91
N GLU A 37 23.23 -23.66 5.47
CA GLU A 37 22.60 -22.53 6.14
C GLU A 37 21.76 -22.97 7.36
N PHE A 38 21.69 -22.12 8.39
CA PHE A 38 20.80 -22.28 9.55
C PHE A 38 19.34 -22.04 9.12
N ARG A 39 18.77 -22.97 8.36
CA ARG A 39 17.33 -23.00 8.04
C ARG A 39 16.72 -24.33 8.45
N ASP A 40 15.44 -24.30 8.79
CA ASP A 40 14.69 -25.50 9.13
C ASP A 40 14.61 -26.44 7.92
N LYS A 41 15.18 -27.64 8.06
CA LYS A 41 15.27 -28.65 7.00
C LYS A 41 14.00 -29.50 6.85
N ASN A 42 13.02 -29.31 7.72
CA ASN A 42 11.75 -30.04 7.70
C ASN A 42 10.61 -29.27 7.01
N ILE A 43 10.90 -28.20 6.27
CA ILE A 43 9.91 -27.46 5.50
C ILE A 43 9.50 -28.27 4.27
N GLN A 44 8.37 -28.97 4.36
CA GLN A 44 7.81 -29.77 3.26
C GLN A 44 6.88 -28.97 2.34
N PHE A 45 6.47 -27.80 2.81
CA PHE A 45 5.59 -26.88 2.10
C PHE A 45 6.09 -25.47 2.31
N PHE A 46 6.31 -24.78 1.20
CA PHE A 46 6.43 -23.34 1.20
C PHE A 46 5.19 -22.80 0.50
N ALA A 47 4.26 -22.23 1.27
CA ALA A 47 3.25 -21.38 0.67
C ALA A 47 4.01 -20.13 0.23
N SER A 48 4.22 -19.98 -1.07
CA SER A 48 4.42 -18.66 -1.65
C SER A 48 3.23 -17.84 -1.17
N GLY A 49 3.43 -17.03 -0.14
CA GLY A 49 2.51 -15.99 0.29
C GLY A 49 2.47 -14.90 -0.77
N GLY A 50 2.28 -15.29 -2.03
CA GLY A 50 2.15 -14.40 -3.16
C GLY A 50 0.93 -13.53 -2.91
N THR A 51 1.20 -12.27 -2.61
CA THR A 51 0.22 -11.21 -2.77
C THR A 51 -0.35 -11.35 -4.19
N ARG A 52 -1.68 -11.33 -4.34
CA ARG A 52 -2.31 -11.29 -5.66
C ARG A 52 -1.81 -10.02 -6.34
N THR A 53 -0.81 -10.12 -7.18
CA THR A 53 -0.29 -8.99 -7.93
C THR A 53 -1.18 -8.80 -9.15
N SER A 54 -1.82 -7.65 -9.23
CA SER A 54 -2.54 -7.21 -10.42
C SER A 54 -1.53 -6.62 -11.40
N LYS A 55 -1.66 -6.89 -12.71
CA LYS A 55 -0.85 -6.21 -13.74
C LYS A 55 -1.08 -4.69 -13.72
N PHE A 56 -2.22 -4.25 -13.18
CA PHE A 56 -2.62 -2.85 -13.12
C PHE A 56 -2.22 -2.17 -11.81
N ASP A 57 -2.19 -2.91 -10.70
CA ASP A 57 -1.83 -2.35 -9.40
C ASP A 57 -0.31 -2.36 -9.22
N LYS A 58 0.31 -1.24 -9.55
CA LYS A 58 1.74 -0.99 -9.36
C LYS A 58 1.97 -0.22 -8.06
N LEU A 59 2.78 -0.79 -7.16
CA LEU A 59 3.38 -0.05 -6.06
C LEU A 59 4.72 0.52 -6.52
N GLU A 60 5.01 1.76 -6.11
CA GLU A 60 6.26 2.42 -6.45
C GLU A 60 6.99 2.86 -5.21
N ASN A 61 8.31 2.68 -5.19
CA ASN A 61 9.15 3.14 -4.09
C ASN A 61 9.94 4.36 -4.56
N HIS A 62 9.83 5.46 -3.82
CA HIS A 62 10.59 6.69 -4.07
C HIS A 62 11.22 7.19 -2.78
N PRO A 63 12.37 7.89 -2.82
CA PRO A 63 12.88 8.64 -1.68
C PRO A 63 11.83 9.63 -1.17
N PHE A 64 11.77 9.87 0.14
CA PHE A 64 10.83 10.84 0.71
C PHE A 64 11.52 11.94 1.50
N SER A 65 10.84 13.09 1.56
CA SER A 65 11.17 14.21 2.44
C SER A 65 9.99 14.50 3.36
N GLY A 66 10.28 14.84 4.61
CA GLY A 66 9.27 15.04 5.66
C GLY A 66 8.64 13.73 6.15
N TYR A 67 7.32 13.75 6.42
CA TYR A 67 6.58 12.58 6.93
C TYR A 67 5.27 12.33 6.15
N PRO A 68 5.35 11.71 4.96
CA PRO A 68 4.18 11.49 4.09
C PRO A 68 3.28 10.30 4.48
N TYR A 69 3.49 9.65 5.63
CA TYR A 69 2.81 8.39 5.96
C TYR A 69 1.28 8.53 5.98
N LYS A 70 0.57 7.65 5.26
CA LYS A 70 -0.90 7.61 5.13
C LYS A 70 -1.51 8.90 4.55
N ARG A 71 -0.74 9.68 3.79
CA ARG A 71 -1.15 10.93 3.16
C ARG A 71 -1.07 10.85 1.64
N GLY A 72 -1.77 11.77 0.99
CA GLY A 72 -1.51 12.12 -0.41
C GLY A 72 -0.08 12.65 -0.56
N VAL A 73 0.54 12.30 -1.67
CA VAL A 73 1.91 12.71 -1.99
C VAL A 73 1.98 13.36 -3.36
N LYS A 74 2.90 14.32 -3.48
CA LYS A 74 3.34 14.92 -4.74
C LYS A 74 4.76 14.47 -5.06
N ARG A 75 5.11 14.48 -6.34
CA ARG A 75 6.49 14.27 -6.80
C ARG A 75 7.20 15.60 -6.95
N VAL A 76 8.36 15.73 -6.33
CA VAL A 76 9.21 16.92 -6.44
C VAL A 76 10.43 16.54 -7.26
N ILE A 77 10.54 17.15 -8.44
CA ILE A 77 11.71 17.05 -9.31
C ILE A 77 12.31 18.46 -9.32
N GLN A 78 13.49 18.62 -8.73
CA GLN A 78 14.21 19.89 -8.78
C GLN A 78 15.05 19.94 -10.05
N GLU A 79 14.86 20.96 -10.88
CA GLU A 79 15.70 21.19 -12.04
C GLU A 79 17.08 21.72 -11.62
N GLU A 80 18.11 21.33 -12.38
CA GLU A 80 19.50 21.69 -12.12
C GLU A 80 19.72 23.21 -12.32
N LYS A 81 19.78 23.95 -11.21
CA LYS A 81 20.15 25.37 -11.14
C LYS A 81 21.52 25.55 -10.50
N ALA A 82 22.42 26.25 -11.19
CA ALA A 82 23.84 26.41 -10.86
C ALA A 82 24.18 26.88 -9.43
N ASP A 83 23.24 27.48 -8.69
CA ASP A 83 23.46 28.04 -7.34
C ASP A 83 22.56 27.39 -6.26
N GLN A 84 21.95 26.24 -6.53
CA GLN A 84 21.08 25.54 -5.57
C GLN A 84 21.49 24.09 -5.37
N ILE A 85 21.36 23.59 -4.14
CA ILE A 85 21.60 22.18 -3.83
C ILE A 85 20.54 21.35 -4.54
N HIS A 86 20.96 20.47 -5.45
CA HIS A 86 20.07 19.52 -6.12
C HIS A 86 19.76 18.35 -5.20
N TYR A 87 18.47 18.12 -4.95
CA TYR A 87 18.00 16.89 -4.33
C TYR A 87 17.58 15.89 -5.40
N GLU A 88 17.80 14.60 -5.11
CA GLU A 88 17.24 13.52 -5.90
C GLU A 88 15.71 13.66 -5.99
N PRO A 89 15.07 13.20 -7.09
CA PRO A 89 13.62 13.16 -7.19
C PRO A 89 13.03 12.43 -5.99
N HIS A 90 12.20 13.13 -5.22
CA HIS A 90 11.64 12.61 -3.98
C HIS A 90 10.15 12.94 -3.90
N VAL A 91 9.50 12.35 -2.90
CA VAL A 91 8.09 12.56 -2.64
C VAL A 91 7.90 13.30 -1.33
N GLU A 92 6.91 14.18 -1.33
CA GLU A 92 6.52 14.98 -0.17
C GLU A 92 5.01 14.89 0.02
N ALA A 93 4.55 15.21 1.23
CA ALA A 93 3.13 15.38 1.47
C ALA A 93 2.56 16.45 0.51
N GLY A 94 1.48 16.12 -0.16
CA GLY A 94 0.92 16.94 -1.23
C GLY A 94 -0.46 16.49 -1.66
N GLY A 95 -1.22 17.39 -2.26
CA GLY A 95 -2.55 17.10 -2.78
C GLY A 95 -2.99 18.13 -3.80
N GLU A 96 -4.30 18.30 -3.95
CA GLU A 96 -4.90 19.15 -4.98
C GLU A 96 -4.47 18.74 -6.40
N ASP A 97 -3.94 19.66 -7.20
CA ASP A 97 -3.58 19.44 -8.61
C ASP A 97 -2.26 18.65 -8.77
N ASP A 98 -1.39 18.67 -7.76
CA ASP A 98 -0.07 18.01 -7.77
C ASP A 98 -0.11 16.58 -7.18
N LEU A 99 -1.30 16.04 -6.93
CA LEU A 99 -1.47 14.72 -6.33
C LEU A 99 -0.95 13.62 -7.25
N TYR A 100 0.18 13.03 -6.89
CA TYR A 100 0.78 11.90 -7.58
C TYR A 100 0.18 10.56 -7.14
N GLY A 101 -0.02 10.39 -5.84
CA GLY A 101 -0.46 9.13 -5.27
C GLY A 101 -0.64 9.20 -3.76
N ILE A 102 -0.64 8.03 -3.12
CA ILE A 102 -0.85 7.87 -1.69
C ILE A 102 0.33 7.10 -1.12
N CYS A 103 0.98 7.65 -0.10
CA CYS A 103 2.00 6.92 0.64
C CYS A 103 1.32 5.98 1.64
N ILE A 104 1.55 4.68 1.48
CA ILE A 104 0.97 3.64 2.33
C ILE A 104 1.93 3.17 3.41
N ASP A 105 3.22 3.28 3.16
CA ASP A 105 4.29 2.84 4.05
C ASP A 105 5.57 3.64 3.86
N ILE A 106 6.38 3.66 4.91
CA ILE A 106 7.67 4.36 4.96
C ILE A 106 8.69 3.44 5.64
N ASP A 107 9.85 3.30 5.00
CA ASP A 107 11.04 2.76 5.64
C ASP A 107 11.99 3.90 6.03
N GLU A 108 12.06 4.18 7.32
CA GLU A 108 12.92 5.22 7.89
C GLU A 108 14.41 4.90 7.74
N PHE A 109 14.80 3.62 7.65
CA PHE A 109 16.19 3.22 7.51
C PHE A 109 16.71 3.50 6.10
N SER A 110 15.98 3.06 5.07
CA SER A 110 16.36 3.32 3.67
C SER A 110 15.89 4.68 3.14
N LYS A 111 15.11 5.43 3.92
CA LYS A 111 14.46 6.69 3.53
C LYS A 111 13.59 6.54 2.28
N THR A 112 12.91 5.40 2.14
CA THR A 112 12.02 5.13 1.00
C THR A 112 10.56 5.10 1.43
N ALA A 113 9.69 5.67 0.60
CA ALA A 113 8.25 5.63 0.77
C ALA A 113 7.62 4.75 -0.31
N THR A 114 6.72 3.87 0.11
CA THR A 114 5.92 3.04 -0.80
C THR A 114 4.63 3.76 -1.14
N ILE A 115 4.41 3.95 -2.43
CA ILE A 115 3.35 4.78 -2.99
C ILE A 115 2.43 3.93 -3.85
N VAL A 116 1.14 4.16 -3.65
CA VAL A 116 0.08 3.73 -4.56
C VAL A 116 -0.24 4.92 -5.49
N PRO A 117 0.05 4.83 -6.80
CA PRO A 117 -0.32 5.86 -7.76
C PRO A 117 -1.82 6.16 -7.71
N ILE A 118 -2.22 7.43 -7.88
CA ILE A 118 -3.63 7.83 -7.78
C ILE A 118 -4.52 7.19 -8.85
N THR A 119 -3.93 6.61 -9.90
CA THR A 119 -4.65 5.86 -10.93
C THR A 119 -5.23 4.54 -10.44
N ASN A 120 -4.72 4.01 -9.32
CA ASN A 120 -5.15 2.72 -8.79
C ASN A 120 -6.26 2.92 -7.76
N ASN A 121 -7.13 1.90 -7.63
CA ASN A 121 -8.11 1.89 -6.55
C ASN A 121 -7.39 1.49 -5.25
N PHE A 122 -7.67 2.19 -4.17
CA PHE A 122 -7.09 1.90 -2.86
C PHE A 122 -8.16 1.96 -1.78
N GLU A 123 -8.20 0.95 -0.91
CA GLU A 123 -9.03 0.98 0.30
C GLU A 123 -8.13 0.86 1.52
N GLY A 124 -8.24 1.79 2.46
CA GLY A 124 -7.40 1.78 3.65
C GLY A 124 -7.67 2.94 4.59
N TYR A 125 -6.88 3.00 5.66
CA TYR A 125 -6.91 4.11 6.61
C TYR A 125 -5.94 5.21 6.16
N LEU A 126 -6.45 6.42 6.00
CA LEU A 126 -5.69 7.61 5.61
C LEU A 126 -5.92 8.76 6.60
N VAL A 127 -5.00 9.73 6.59
CA VAL A 127 -5.07 10.91 7.46
C VAL A 127 -6.21 11.82 7.02
N ALA A 128 -7.08 12.18 7.96
CA ALA A 128 -8.11 13.20 7.82
C ALA A 128 -7.64 14.51 8.47
N LYS A 129 -8.12 15.63 7.92
CA LYS A 129 -7.86 16.98 8.44
C LYS A 129 -8.47 17.19 9.83
N ASP A 130 -9.68 16.68 10.03
CA ASP A 130 -10.50 16.94 11.20
C ASP A 130 -11.51 15.82 11.47
N SER A 131 -12.10 15.84 12.67
CA SER A 131 -13.10 14.86 13.13
C SER A 131 -14.48 15.01 12.48
N THR A 132 -14.67 16.02 11.63
CA THR A 132 -15.99 16.33 11.04
C THR A 132 -16.38 15.36 9.92
N VAL A 133 -15.42 14.58 9.41
CA VAL A 133 -15.64 13.65 8.31
C VAL A 133 -16.42 12.43 8.79
N LYS A 134 -17.57 12.19 8.16
CA LYS A 134 -18.48 11.07 8.46
C LYS A 134 -18.54 10.05 7.34
N VAL A 135 -19.05 8.86 7.64
CA VAL A 135 -19.34 7.83 6.61
C VAL A 135 -20.13 8.43 5.44
N LYS A 136 -19.76 8.04 4.21
CA LYS A 136 -20.34 8.49 2.93
C LYS A 136 -19.98 9.92 2.50
N ASP A 137 -19.20 10.66 3.29
CA ASP A 137 -18.69 11.95 2.85
C ASP A 137 -17.74 11.78 1.65
N LYS A 138 -17.82 12.73 0.72
CA LYS A 138 -16.93 12.85 -0.44
C LYS A 138 -15.70 13.67 -0.03
N LEU A 139 -14.51 13.16 -0.34
CA LEU A 139 -13.25 13.70 0.16
C LEU A 139 -12.28 14.06 -0.97
N VAL A 140 -11.45 15.06 -0.68
CA VAL A 140 -10.35 15.53 -1.53
C VAL A 140 -9.07 15.62 -0.67
N PHE A 141 -7.92 15.44 -1.30
CA PHE A 141 -6.62 15.64 -0.64
C PHE A 141 -6.28 17.13 -0.65
N ASN A 142 -6.07 17.70 0.53
CA ASN A 142 -5.61 19.07 0.70
C ASN A 142 -4.11 19.21 0.38
N LYS A 143 -3.57 20.43 0.48
CA LYS A 143 -2.15 20.73 0.23
C LYS A 143 -1.17 19.91 1.08
N ASP A 144 -1.58 19.49 2.27
CA ASP A 144 -0.77 18.70 3.20
C ASP A 144 -0.95 17.18 3.03
N GLY A 145 -1.68 16.76 1.98
CA GLY A 145 -2.00 15.37 1.71
C GLY A 145 -3.00 14.74 2.70
N ALA A 146 -3.68 15.53 3.52
CA ALA A 146 -4.77 15.08 4.40
C ALA A 146 -6.12 15.15 3.68
N LEU A 147 -7.04 14.28 4.06
CA LEU A 147 -8.38 14.24 3.49
C LEU A 147 -9.28 15.28 4.15
N GLU A 148 -9.91 16.10 3.32
CA GLU A 148 -10.91 17.07 3.74
C GLU A 148 -12.25 16.85 3.04
N LYS A 149 -13.33 17.17 3.75
CA LYS A 149 -14.68 17.13 3.21
C LYS A 149 -14.87 18.17 2.11
N VAL A 150 -15.47 17.77 1.00
CA VAL A 150 -15.86 18.71 -0.05
C VAL A 150 -17.01 19.58 0.47
N THR A 151 -16.77 20.89 0.61
CA THR A 151 -17.78 21.88 1.00
C THR A 151 -18.04 22.86 -0.16
N GLY A 152 -19.30 22.98 -0.59
CA GLY A 152 -19.73 23.87 -1.67
C GLY A 152 -19.77 23.23 -3.08
N ALA A 153 -20.47 23.90 -4.01
CA ALA A 153 -20.42 23.57 -5.44
C ALA A 153 -19.04 23.95 -5.98
N PRO A 154 -18.31 23.04 -6.63
CA PRO A 154 -16.91 23.26 -6.94
C PRO A 154 -16.76 24.33 -8.03
N PRO A 155 -15.99 25.42 -7.82
CA PRO A 155 -15.34 26.07 -8.94
C PRO A 155 -14.31 25.07 -9.44
N ASN A 156 -14.60 24.34 -10.51
CA ASN A 156 -13.66 23.47 -11.24
C ASN A 156 -12.92 22.36 -10.44
N LYS A 157 -13.18 22.14 -9.14
CA LYS A 157 -12.71 20.95 -8.39
C LYS A 157 -13.48 19.70 -8.83
N ALA A 158 -13.19 19.21 -10.04
CA ALA A 158 -13.88 18.11 -10.69
C ALA A 158 -13.45 16.70 -10.19
N THR A 159 -12.63 16.60 -9.14
CA THR A 159 -11.91 15.36 -8.82
C THR A 159 -12.19 14.93 -7.39
N ILE A 160 -13.35 14.28 -7.19
CA ILE A 160 -13.59 13.50 -5.97
C ILE A 160 -12.57 12.37 -5.96
N ASN A 161 -11.68 12.36 -4.98
CA ASN A 161 -10.61 11.37 -4.91
C ASN A 161 -11.03 10.16 -4.07
N ALA A 162 -11.81 10.38 -3.01
CA ALA A 162 -12.19 9.32 -2.08
C ALA A 162 -13.60 9.47 -1.48
N ILE A 163 -14.13 8.36 -0.95
CA ILE A 163 -15.35 8.31 -0.15
C ILE A 163 -15.02 7.70 1.22
N ALA A 164 -15.56 8.31 2.28
CA ALA A 164 -15.48 7.80 3.64
C ALA A 164 -16.28 6.50 3.83
N LEU A 165 -15.60 5.45 4.31
CA LEU A 165 -16.20 4.18 4.73
C LEU A 165 -16.41 4.09 6.24
N SER A 166 -15.74 4.94 7.02
CA SER A 166 -15.93 5.07 8.47
C SER A 166 -15.99 6.54 8.86
N ASP A 167 -16.45 6.83 10.08
CA ASP A 167 -16.23 8.13 10.70
C ASP A 167 -14.74 8.32 11.02
N ALA A 168 -14.30 9.57 11.08
CA ALA A 168 -12.95 9.92 11.49
C ALA A 168 -12.70 9.54 12.96
N LYS A 169 -11.58 8.86 13.22
CA LYS A 169 -11.13 8.47 14.55
C LYS A 169 -9.85 9.21 14.91
N GLN A 170 -9.85 9.87 16.05
CA GLN A 170 -8.65 10.49 16.58
C GLN A 170 -7.69 9.42 17.08
N ILE A 171 -6.42 9.51 16.68
CA ILE A 171 -5.33 8.63 17.16
C ILE A 171 -4.37 9.39 18.06
N SER A 172 -4.13 10.66 17.75
CA SER A 172 -3.36 11.58 18.57
C SER A 172 -4.02 12.96 18.52
N ASN A 173 -3.56 13.90 19.35
CA ASN A 173 -4.19 15.22 19.53
C ASN A 173 -4.62 15.86 18.20
N ASP A 174 -3.71 15.91 17.22
CA ASP A 174 -3.96 16.57 15.93
C ASP A 174 -4.01 15.59 14.74
N VAL A 175 -4.12 14.28 15.00
CA VAL A 175 -4.10 13.25 13.94
C VAL A 175 -5.37 12.42 13.97
N TYR A 176 -6.14 12.53 12.89
CA TYR A 176 -7.35 11.76 12.64
C TYR A 176 -7.09 10.75 11.54
N LEU A 177 -7.51 9.49 11.73
CA LEU A 177 -7.54 8.49 10.68
C LEU A 177 -8.98 8.17 10.29
N ILE A 178 -9.17 7.95 8.99
CA ILE A 178 -10.45 7.57 8.42
C ILE A 178 -10.26 6.40 7.45
N LYS A 179 -11.16 5.42 7.50
CA LYS A 179 -11.21 4.38 6.48
C LYS A 179 -11.86 4.94 5.22
N VAL A 180 -11.19 4.84 4.10
CA VAL A 180 -11.67 5.38 2.82
C VAL A 180 -11.48 4.40 1.69
N ALA A 181 -12.34 4.55 0.67
CA ALA A 181 -12.11 4.00 -0.64
C ALA A 181 -11.73 5.15 -1.59
N VAL A 182 -10.57 5.04 -2.21
CA VAL A 182 -10.01 5.96 -3.19
C VAL A 182 -10.25 5.36 -4.56
N PHE A 183 -10.91 6.12 -5.43
CA PHE A 183 -11.31 5.65 -6.76
C PHE A 183 -10.48 6.27 -7.88
N GLY A 184 -9.50 7.10 -7.50
CA GLY A 184 -8.55 7.71 -8.40
C GLY A 184 -9.15 8.75 -9.33
N ASN A 185 -8.27 9.59 -9.89
CA ASN A 185 -8.67 10.56 -10.88
C ASN A 185 -8.79 9.85 -12.25
N LYS A 186 -9.92 9.18 -12.51
CA LYS A 186 -10.18 8.50 -13.79
C LYS A 186 -10.37 9.46 -14.98
N ALA A 187 -10.30 10.76 -14.74
CA ALA A 187 -10.53 11.80 -15.73
C ALA A 187 -9.30 12.14 -16.60
N VAL A 188 -8.11 11.64 -16.28
CA VAL A 188 -6.96 11.78 -17.21
C VAL A 188 -7.12 10.74 -18.32
N SER A 189 -7.87 11.12 -19.35
CA SER A 189 -7.84 10.44 -20.65
C SER A 189 -6.39 10.22 -21.06
N LYS A 190 -6.07 8.99 -21.47
CA LYS A 190 -4.80 8.67 -22.12
C LYS A 190 -4.63 9.62 -23.30
N ASN A 191 -3.57 10.43 -23.27
CA ASN A 191 -2.99 10.98 -24.50
C ASN A 191 -2.21 9.87 -25.19
#